data_AF-A0A7I8VN72-F1
#
_entry.id   AF-A0A7I8VN72-F1
#
_cell.length_a   1.000
_cell.length_b   1.000
_cell.length_c   1.000
_cell.angle_alpha   90.00
_cell.angle_beta   90.00
_cell.angle_gamma   90.00
#
_symmetry.space_group_name_H-M   'P 1'
#
loop_
_entity.id
_entity.type
_entity.pdbx_description
1 polymer ?
#
loop_
_entity_poly.entity_id
_entity_poly.type
_entity_poly.pdbx_seq_one_letter_code
_entity_poly.pdbx_strand_id
1 'polypeptide(L)'
;MTDLEHYRILFSKCLAMRNFSTEDVMEKVQVPNSEYVSQIVGTKGCKIMKIISETNTKITTPKRHEESVFCVQGSPENVQCAVSEIEKEVDRIQSQQTIHKRSNKPMIEYRHPVRYRHIGLTIGKGGSTIQTIKRIANVEVDSPSILGTPEFKIVGDYESVLKAISYIEQNIAQKTASGLSSPFNIDLIREALTSVKPY
;
A
#
# COMPACT_ATOMS: atom_id res chain seq x y z
N MET A 1 -28.81 -12.27 -1.30
CA MET A 1 -28.77 -11.27 -0.21
C MET A 1 -27.54 -10.41 -0.43
N THR A 2 -27.72 -9.11 -0.65
CA THR A 2 -26.61 -8.18 -0.91
C THR A 2 -25.90 -7.85 0.40
N ASP A 3 -24.58 -7.75 0.34
CA ASP A 3 -23.67 -7.45 1.47
C ASP A 3 -24.11 -6.20 2.28
N LEU A 4 -24.80 -5.25 1.63
CA LEU A 4 -25.36 -4.06 2.26
C LEU A 4 -26.53 -4.33 3.23
N GLU A 5 -27.43 -5.27 2.92
CA GLU A 5 -28.58 -5.56 3.80
C GLU A 5 -28.13 -6.33 5.05
N HIS A 6 -27.14 -7.21 4.89
CA HIS A 6 -26.50 -7.87 6.02
C HIS A 6 -25.84 -6.85 6.97
N TYR A 7 -25.17 -5.83 6.41
CA TYR A 7 -24.58 -4.74 7.17
C TYR A 7 -25.61 -3.83 7.85
N ARG A 8 -26.74 -3.51 7.21
CA ARG A 8 -27.83 -2.72 7.85
C ARG A 8 -28.42 -3.45 9.05
N ILE A 9 -28.61 -4.76 8.95
CA ILE A 9 -29.11 -5.59 10.04
C ILE A 9 -28.09 -5.67 11.18
N LEU A 10 -26.80 -5.86 10.88
CA LEU A 10 -25.72 -5.80 11.88
C LEU A 10 -25.63 -4.42 12.55
N PHE A 11 -25.73 -3.33 11.77
CA PHE A 11 -25.69 -1.96 12.27
C PHE A 11 -26.87 -1.67 13.21
N SER A 12 -28.06 -2.13 12.86
CA SER A 12 -29.26 -1.98 13.70
C SER A 12 -29.25 -2.87 14.94
N LYS A 13 -28.58 -4.04 14.89
CA LYS A 13 -28.41 -4.92 16.07
C LYS A 13 -27.36 -4.40 17.05
N CYS A 14 -26.27 -3.82 16.53
CA CYS A 14 -25.15 -3.33 17.33
C CYS A 14 -25.51 -2.03 18.08
N LEU A 15 -26.36 -1.17 17.48
CA LEU A 15 -26.80 0.07 18.11
C LEU A 15 -27.94 -0.12 19.14
N ALA A 16 -28.72 -1.20 19.04
CA ALA A 16 -30.00 -1.30 19.73
C ALA A 16 -30.00 -2.07 21.06
N MET A 17 -28.98 -2.87 21.40
CA MET A 17 -29.09 -3.76 22.57
C MET A 17 -27.75 -3.90 23.32
N ARG A 18 -27.50 -3.05 24.31
CA ARG A 18 -26.79 -3.48 25.53
C ARG A 18 -26.95 -2.52 26.70
N ASN A 19 -27.44 -3.06 27.80
CA ASN A 19 -27.23 -2.47 29.12
C ASN A 19 -25.75 -2.68 29.47
N PHE A 20 -25.01 -1.58 29.64
CA PHE A 20 -23.66 -1.63 30.20
C PHE A 20 -23.73 -2.28 31.59
N SER A 21 -22.93 -3.33 31.81
CA SER A 21 -22.82 -3.94 33.14
C SER A 21 -21.81 -3.16 33.99
N THR A 22 -21.90 -3.27 35.31
CA THR A 22 -20.95 -2.64 36.25
C THR A 22 -19.54 -3.23 36.19
N GLU A 23 -19.29 -4.22 35.33
CA GLU A 23 -18.03 -4.95 35.18
C GLU A 23 -17.30 -4.65 33.86
N ASP A 24 -17.88 -3.82 32.99
CA ASP A 24 -17.25 -3.47 31.72
C ASP A 24 -15.96 -2.65 31.97
N VAL A 25 -14.87 -3.09 31.35
CA VAL A 25 -13.57 -2.42 31.38
C VAL A 25 -13.35 -1.60 30.11
N MET A 26 -12.43 -0.65 30.17
CA MET A 26 -12.00 0.14 29.02
C MET A 26 -10.48 0.09 28.88
N GLU A 27 -10.03 -0.20 27.67
CA GLU A 27 -8.61 -0.25 27.31
C GLU A 27 -8.33 0.66 26.12
N LYS A 28 -7.14 1.25 26.10
CA LYS A 28 -6.67 2.15 25.04
C LYS A 28 -5.59 1.46 24.22
N VAL A 29 -5.78 1.37 22.91
CA VAL A 29 -4.81 0.78 21.97
C VAL A 29 -4.21 1.89 21.12
N GLN A 30 -2.94 2.22 21.39
CA GLN A 30 -2.20 3.21 20.61
C GLN A 30 -1.62 2.58 19.34
N VAL A 31 -1.81 3.24 18.20
CA VAL A 31 -1.24 2.86 16.91
C VAL A 31 -0.30 3.94 16.39
N PRO A 32 0.65 3.64 15.48
CA PRO A 32 1.75 4.55 15.15
C PRO A 32 1.33 5.93 14.63
N ASN A 33 0.32 6.00 13.76
CA ASN A 33 -0.16 7.26 13.18
C ASN A 33 -1.56 7.10 12.54
N SER A 34 -2.08 8.19 11.97
CA SER A 34 -3.40 8.24 11.33
C SER A 34 -3.53 7.41 10.05
N GLU A 35 -2.43 7.04 9.38
CA GLU A 35 -2.46 6.08 8.26
C GLU A 35 -2.84 4.68 8.76
N TYR A 36 -2.31 4.28 9.92
CA TYR A 36 -2.68 3.02 10.58
C TYR A 36 -4.14 3.02 10.99
N VAL A 37 -4.60 4.10 11.63
CA VAL A 37 -6.02 4.28 11.99
C VAL A 37 -6.90 4.06 10.76
N SER A 38 -6.60 4.74 9.65
CA SER A 38 -7.39 4.66 8.42
C SER A 38 -7.42 3.25 7.83
N GLN A 39 -6.29 2.53 7.86
CA GLN A 39 -6.20 1.16 7.35
C GLN A 39 -6.92 0.14 8.25
N ILE A 40 -6.83 0.29 9.58
CA ILE A 40 -7.53 -0.55 10.56
C ILE A 40 -9.05 -0.32 10.46
N VAL A 41 -9.48 0.93 10.31
CA VAL A 41 -10.89 1.29 10.08
C VAL A 41 -11.40 0.67 8.78
N GLY A 42 -10.59 0.74 7.74
CA GLY A 42 -10.91 0.22 6.42
C GLY A 42 -11.94 1.08 5.68
N THR A 43 -12.21 0.72 4.43
CA THR A 43 -13.12 1.47 3.56
C THR A 43 -14.52 1.54 4.17
N LYS A 44 -15.04 2.75 4.41
CA LYS A 44 -16.34 3.01 5.07
C LYS A 44 -16.47 2.38 6.48
N GLY A 45 -15.34 2.10 7.15
CA GLY A 45 -15.36 1.50 8.48
C GLY A 45 -15.67 0.00 8.52
N CYS A 46 -15.69 -0.70 7.38
CA CYS A 46 -16.10 -2.11 7.35
C CYS A 46 -15.23 -3.01 8.25
N LYS A 47 -13.93 -2.73 8.32
CA LYS A 47 -12.99 -3.58 9.03
C LYS A 47 -13.10 -3.43 10.53
N ILE A 48 -13.14 -2.19 11.02
CA ILE A 48 -13.35 -1.94 12.45
C ILE A 48 -14.74 -2.41 12.91
N MET A 49 -15.77 -2.27 12.07
CA MET A 49 -17.11 -2.78 12.37
C MET A 49 -17.13 -4.31 12.48
N LYS A 50 -16.32 -5.01 11.68
CA LYS A 50 -16.14 -6.46 11.82
C LYS A 50 -15.52 -6.82 13.17
N ILE A 51 -14.44 -6.15 13.58
CA ILE A 51 -13.80 -6.38 14.89
C ILE A 51 -14.81 -6.12 16.04
N ILE A 52 -15.53 -5.01 15.99
CA ILE A 52 -16.62 -4.66 16.93
C ILE A 52 -17.63 -5.81 17.04
N SER A 53 -18.11 -6.31 15.89
CA SER A 53 -19.13 -7.37 15.84
C SER A 53 -18.62 -8.72 16.34
N GLU A 54 -17.39 -9.10 15.99
CA GLU A 54 -16.81 -10.42 16.33
C GLU A 54 -16.39 -10.48 17.80
N THR A 55 -15.88 -9.38 18.34
CA THR A 55 -15.42 -9.29 19.73
C THR A 55 -16.51 -8.84 20.67
N ASN A 56 -17.66 -8.40 20.15
CA ASN A 56 -18.80 -7.94 20.92
C ASN A 56 -18.42 -6.80 21.89
N THR A 57 -17.56 -5.89 21.42
CA THR A 57 -17.06 -4.71 22.15
C THR A 57 -17.56 -3.42 21.54
N LYS A 58 -17.49 -2.32 22.28
CA LYS A 58 -17.64 -0.96 21.75
C LYS A 58 -16.25 -0.39 21.49
N ILE A 59 -15.93 -0.10 20.22
CA ILE A 59 -14.65 0.50 19.85
C ILE A 59 -14.87 1.91 19.31
N THR A 60 -14.26 2.89 19.97
CA THR A 60 -14.27 4.30 19.54
C THR A 60 -13.05 4.55 18.66
N THR A 61 -13.30 4.99 17.43
CA THR A 61 -12.26 5.36 16.47
C THR A 61 -11.81 6.81 16.72
N PRO A 62 -10.51 7.10 16.77
CA PRO A 62 -10.02 8.47 16.93
C PRO A 62 -10.32 9.31 15.69
N LYS A 63 -10.63 10.59 15.88
CA LYS A 63 -10.87 11.54 14.77
C LYS A 63 -9.55 11.96 14.12
N ARG A 64 -9.64 12.58 12.93
CA ARG A 64 -8.49 13.01 12.10
C ARG A 64 -7.47 13.90 12.82
N HIS A 65 -7.88 14.58 13.89
CA HIS A 65 -7.05 15.52 14.66
C HIS A 65 -6.82 15.07 16.11
N GLU A 66 -7.19 13.83 16.45
CA GLU A 66 -6.97 13.24 17.76
C GLU A 66 -5.73 12.33 17.73
N GLU A 67 -5.24 11.95 18.90
CA GLU A 67 -4.20 10.93 19.01
C GLU A 67 -4.67 9.61 18.38
N SER A 68 -3.74 8.87 17.80
CA SER A 68 -4.02 7.60 17.12
C SER A 68 -4.28 6.47 18.12
N VAL A 69 -5.31 6.62 18.94
CA VAL A 69 -5.67 5.73 20.04
C VAL A 69 -7.11 5.26 19.87
N PHE A 70 -7.31 3.95 19.78
CA PHE A 70 -8.64 3.35 19.86
C PHE A 70 -9.03 3.13 21.32
N CYS A 71 -10.26 3.48 21.68
CA CYS A 71 -10.81 3.15 23.01
C CYS A 71 -11.76 1.95 22.86
N VAL A 72 -11.40 0.83 23.48
CA VAL A 72 -12.14 -0.44 23.46
C VAL A 72 -12.84 -0.61 24.80
N GLN A 73 -14.14 -0.92 24.78
CA GLN A 73 -14.94 -1.08 26.01
C GLN A 73 -15.83 -2.33 25.92
N GLY A 74 -15.91 -3.10 27.00
CA GLY A 74 -16.73 -4.32 27.12
C GLY A 74 -16.26 -5.21 28.27
N SER A 75 -16.64 -6.49 28.28
CA SER A 75 -16.12 -7.44 29.28
C SER A 75 -14.61 -7.66 29.10
N PRO A 76 -13.87 -7.97 30.18
CA PRO A 76 -12.41 -8.12 30.12
C PRO A 76 -11.90 -9.03 29.01
N GLU A 77 -12.53 -10.19 28.80
CA GLU A 77 -12.14 -11.17 27.79
C GLU A 77 -12.38 -10.64 26.38
N ASN A 78 -13.52 -9.98 26.16
CA ASN A 78 -13.88 -9.41 24.87
C ASN A 78 -12.98 -8.22 24.50
N VAL A 79 -12.64 -7.38 25.48
CA VAL A 79 -11.69 -6.28 25.32
C VAL A 79 -10.32 -6.82 24.93
N GLN A 80 -9.82 -7.85 25.63
CA GLN A 80 -8.53 -8.48 25.29
C GLN A 80 -8.53 -9.06 23.87
N CYS A 81 -9.61 -9.71 23.44
CA CYS A 81 -9.76 -10.19 22.06
C CYS A 81 -9.72 -9.04 21.04
N ALA A 82 -10.45 -7.95 21.30
CA ALA A 82 -10.47 -6.78 20.42
C ALA A 82 -9.12 -6.06 20.33
N VAL A 83 -8.43 -5.91 21.46
CA VAL A 83 -7.07 -5.36 21.53
C VAL A 83 -6.12 -6.20 20.68
N SER A 84 -6.13 -7.52 20.85
CA SER A 84 -5.29 -8.43 20.07
C SER A 84 -5.59 -8.36 18.56
N GLU A 85 -6.85 -8.25 18.14
CA GLU A 85 -7.19 -8.10 16.72
C GLU A 85 -6.71 -6.76 16.13
N ILE A 86 -6.77 -5.67 16.89
CA ILE A 86 -6.21 -4.38 16.47
C ILE A 86 -4.68 -4.46 16.37
N GLU A 87 -4.00 -5.10 17.32
CA GLU A 87 -2.54 -5.28 17.31
C GLU A 87 -2.07 -6.15 16.14
N LYS A 88 -2.75 -7.28 15.88
CA LYS A 88 -2.50 -8.11 14.69
C LYS A 88 -2.62 -7.29 13.41
N GLU A 89 -3.57 -6.37 13.37
CA GLU A 89 -3.74 -5.50 12.22
C GLU A 89 -2.61 -4.47 12.08
N VAL A 90 -2.12 -3.91 13.20
CA VAL A 90 -0.92 -3.07 13.21
C VAL A 90 0.29 -3.85 12.67
N ASP A 91 0.52 -5.06 13.17
CA ASP A 91 1.62 -5.92 12.72
C ASP A 91 1.49 -6.28 11.24
N ARG A 92 0.26 -6.56 10.78
CA ARG A 92 -0.03 -6.81 9.37
C ARG A 92 0.28 -5.59 8.53
N ILE A 93 -0.12 -4.38 8.95
CA ILE A 93 0.16 -3.14 8.23
C ILE A 93 1.67 -2.89 8.19
N GLN A 94 2.37 -3.01 9.32
CA GLN A 94 3.84 -2.93 9.38
C GLN A 94 4.50 -3.97 8.45
N SER A 95 3.93 -5.18 8.42
CA SER A 95 4.39 -6.29 7.59
C SER A 95 4.15 -6.07 6.10
N GLN A 96 3.07 -5.36 5.77
CA GLN A 96 2.60 -5.09 4.42
C GLN A 96 2.94 -3.70 3.89
N GLN A 97 3.71 -2.90 4.64
CA GLN A 97 4.41 -1.74 4.09
C GLN A 97 5.39 -2.23 3.01
N THR A 98 4.83 -2.55 1.86
CA THR A 98 5.50 -2.87 0.63
C THR A 98 5.87 -1.54 -0.04
N ILE A 99 6.96 -1.59 -0.79
CA ILE A 99 7.45 -0.56 -1.69
C ILE A 99 8.40 0.49 -1.09
N HIS A 100 8.03 1.39 -0.17
CA HIS A 100 8.86 2.60 0.04
C HIS A 100 9.38 2.93 1.45
N LYS A 101 8.92 2.26 2.52
CA LYS A 101 9.24 2.70 3.90
C LYS A 101 10.09 1.71 4.73
N ARG A 102 10.37 0.52 4.22
CA ARG A 102 11.02 -0.56 5.01
C ARG A 102 12.53 -0.52 5.08
N SER A 103 13.18 0.09 4.11
CA SER A 103 14.60 0.29 4.16
C SER A 103 14.81 1.76 4.44
N ASN A 104 15.50 2.14 5.50
CA ASN A 104 16.09 3.48 5.67
C ASN A 104 17.14 3.79 4.56
N LYS A 105 16.96 3.25 3.35
CA LYS A 105 17.79 3.48 2.19
C LYS A 105 17.31 4.74 1.50
N PRO A 106 18.26 5.55 0.97
CA PRO A 106 17.92 6.73 0.21
C PRO A 106 17.08 6.35 -1.00
N MET A 107 15.96 7.05 -1.17
CA MET A 107 15.13 6.96 -2.37
C MET A 107 15.74 7.82 -3.47
N ILE A 108 15.62 7.39 -4.72
CA ILE A 108 16.06 8.15 -5.89
C ILE A 108 14.93 8.24 -6.91
N GLU A 109 14.87 9.35 -7.62
CA GLU A 109 14.02 9.53 -8.80
C GLU A 109 14.90 9.44 -10.05
N TYR A 110 14.64 8.46 -10.91
CA TYR A 110 15.34 8.30 -12.17
C TYR A 110 14.37 8.42 -13.35
N ARG A 111 14.77 9.19 -14.37
CA ARG A 111 14.01 9.36 -15.62
C ARG A 111 14.66 8.50 -16.69
N HIS A 112 14.02 7.36 -16.98
CA HIS A 112 14.53 6.39 -17.94
C HIS A 112 13.98 6.69 -19.35
N PRO A 113 14.80 7.20 -20.29
CA PRO A 113 14.35 7.49 -21.65
C PRO A 113 14.12 6.21 -22.44
N VAL A 114 12.98 6.13 -23.13
CA VAL A 114 12.61 5.01 -23.99
C VAL A 114 12.19 5.54 -25.36
N ARG A 115 12.44 4.79 -26.43
CA ARG A 115 11.94 5.19 -27.76
C ARG A 115 10.41 5.20 -27.77
N TYR A 116 9.78 6.20 -28.39
CA TYR A 116 8.31 6.31 -28.47
C TYR A 116 7.60 5.01 -28.88
N ARG A 117 8.13 4.29 -29.88
CA ARG A 117 7.57 3.00 -30.35
C ARG A 117 7.58 1.89 -29.29
N HIS A 118 8.46 1.98 -28.29
CA HIS A 118 8.61 0.97 -27.25
C HIS A 118 7.77 1.26 -26.00
N ILE A 119 7.29 2.49 -25.80
CA ILE A 119 6.45 2.87 -24.64
C ILE A 119 5.25 1.93 -24.49
N GLY A 120 4.50 1.71 -25.57
CA GLY A 120 3.34 0.82 -25.55
C GLY A 120 3.71 -0.64 -25.24
N LEU A 121 4.90 -1.09 -25.62
CA LEU A 121 5.41 -2.44 -25.33
C LEU A 121 5.76 -2.59 -23.84
N THR A 122 6.41 -1.57 -23.27
CA THR A 122 6.78 -1.49 -21.84
C THR A 122 5.55 -1.39 -20.94
N ILE A 123 4.54 -0.61 -21.34
CA ILE A 123 3.27 -0.49 -20.60
C ILE A 123 2.48 -1.79 -20.69
N GLY A 124 2.42 -2.39 -21.88
CA GLY A 124 1.62 -3.58 -22.17
C GLY A 124 0.13 -3.28 -22.31
N LYS A 125 -0.63 -4.26 -22.84
CA LYS A 125 -2.09 -4.13 -23.02
C LYS A 125 -2.76 -3.86 -21.67
N GLY A 126 -3.47 -2.74 -21.55
CA GLY A 126 -4.13 -2.30 -20.32
C GLY A 126 -3.19 -1.97 -19.15
N GLY A 127 -1.89 -1.74 -19.39
CA GLY A 127 -0.93 -1.46 -18.32
C GLY A 127 -0.46 -2.69 -17.55
N SER A 128 -0.79 -3.91 -18.00
CA SER A 128 -0.44 -5.16 -17.31
C SER A 128 1.07 -5.36 -17.09
N THR A 129 1.89 -4.98 -18.08
CA THR A 129 3.35 -5.15 -18.00
C THR A 129 3.94 -4.14 -17.01
N ILE A 130 3.56 -2.86 -17.09
CA ILE A 130 4.07 -1.85 -16.15
C ILE A 130 3.61 -2.11 -14.72
N GLN A 131 2.38 -2.59 -14.51
CA GLN A 131 1.92 -3.02 -13.18
C GLN A 131 2.74 -4.19 -12.64
N THR A 132 3.14 -5.12 -13.51
CA THR A 132 4.02 -6.23 -13.12
C THR A 132 5.40 -5.72 -12.73
N ILE A 133 5.98 -4.79 -13.51
CA ILE A 133 7.28 -4.16 -13.21
C ILE A 133 7.23 -3.44 -11.85
N LYS A 134 6.21 -2.60 -11.59
CA LYS A 134 6.01 -1.94 -10.29
C LYS A 134 6.01 -2.93 -9.13
N ARG A 135 5.31 -4.06 -9.28
CA ARG A 135 5.20 -5.10 -8.25
C ARG A 135 6.51 -5.85 -8.01
N ILE A 136 7.17 -6.34 -9.07
CA ILE A 136 8.35 -7.21 -8.94
C ILE A 136 9.61 -6.45 -8.59
N ALA A 137 9.73 -5.21 -9.09
CA ALA A 137 10.87 -4.34 -8.83
C ALA A 137 10.64 -3.48 -7.60
N ASN A 138 9.43 -3.49 -7.01
CA ASN A 138 9.12 -2.76 -5.80
C ASN A 138 9.46 -1.26 -5.96
N VAL A 139 8.96 -0.67 -7.04
CA VAL A 139 9.14 0.74 -7.39
C VAL A 139 7.80 1.40 -7.73
N GLU A 140 7.76 2.71 -7.63
CA GLU A 140 6.75 3.53 -8.29
C GLU A 140 7.24 3.90 -9.69
N VAL A 141 6.34 3.82 -10.68
CA VAL A 141 6.67 4.18 -12.07
C VAL A 141 5.56 5.02 -12.68
N ASP A 142 5.87 6.26 -13.05
CA ASP A 142 4.99 7.09 -13.83
C ASP A 142 5.27 6.87 -15.31
N SER A 143 4.20 6.52 -16.04
CA SER A 143 4.29 6.37 -17.49
C SER A 143 4.39 7.74 -18.15
N PRO A 144 5.15 7.87 -19.26
CA PRO A 144 5.27 9.13 -19.99
C PRO A 144 3.90 9.65 -20.42
N SER A 145 3.70 10.95 -20.31
CA SER A 145 2.51 11.62 -20.85
C SER A 145 2.53 11.58 -22.38
N ILE A 146 1.36 11.47 -23.02
CA ILE A 146 1.22 11.42 -24.48
C ILE A 146 1.85 12.65 -25.17
N LEU A 147 1.82 13.80 -24.48
CA LEU A 147 2.37 15.09 -24.94
C LEU A 147 3.77 15.38 -24.35
N GLY A 148 4.33 14.46 -23.56
CA GLY A 148 5.59 14.66 -22.83
C GLY A 148 6.80 14.01 -23.51
N THR A 149 7.95 14.14 -22.84
CA THR A 149 9.15 13.38 -23.18
C THR A 149 8.89 11.88 -22.95
N PRO A 150 9.47 11.00 -23.78
CA PRO A 150 9.22 9.56 -23.73
C PRO A 150 10.05 8.90 -22.63
N GLU A 151 9.94 9.40 -21.39
CA GLU A 151 10.69 8.93 -20.23
C GLU A 151 9.76 8.33 -19.18
N PHE A 152 10.17 7.21 -18.60
CA PHE A 152 9.52 6.66 -17.41
C PHE A 152 10.16 7.28 -16.18
N LYS A 153 9.37 7.92 -15.32
CA LYS A 153 9.84 8.37 -14.01
C LYS A 153 9.72 7.21 -13.03
N ILE A 154 10.85 6.76 -12.49
CA ILE A 154 10.94 5.60 -11.60
C ILE A 154 11.43 6.08 -10.23
N VAL A 155 10.70 5.74 -9.17
CA VAL A 155 11.01 6.14 -7.79
C VAL A 155 11.14 4.91 -6.91
N GLY A 156 12.30 4.76 -6.26
CA GLY A 156 12.61 3.64 -5.36
C GLY A 156 14.04 3.74 -4.81
N ASP A 157 14.50 2.71 -4.09
CA ASP A 157 15.92 2.61 -3.75
C ASP A 157 16.77 2.22 -4.97
N TYR A 158 18.09 2.45 -4.87
CA TYR A 158 19.04 2.20 -5.96
C TYR A 158 18.89 0.82 -6.63
N GLU A 159 18.77 -0.25 -5.84
CA GLU A 159 18.67 -1.63 -6.36
C GLU A 159 17.31 -1.88 -7.02
N SER A 160 16.23 -1.37 -6.41
CA SER A 160 14.88 -1.49 -6.97
C SER A 160 14.75 -0.74 -8.31
N VAL A 161 15.34 0.46 -8.43
CA VAL A 161 15.36 1.23 -9.68
C VAL A 161 16.17 0.52 -10.77
N LEU A 162 17.37 0.02 -10.45
CA LEU A 162 18.17 -0.79 -11.38
C LEU A 162 17.40 -2.01 -11.90
N LYS A 163 16.74 -2.72 -10.98
CA LYS A 163 15.92 -3.89 -11.31
C LYS A 163 14.78 -3.52 -12.24
N ALA A 164 14.07 -2.42 -11.97
CA ALA A 164 12.98 -1.94 -12.82
C ALA A 164 13.47 -1.62 -14.25
N ILE A 165 14.58 -0.90 -14.38
CA ILE A 165 15.17 -0.55 -15.69
C ILE A 165 15.57 -1.83 -16.46
N SER A 166 16.21 -2.79 -15.79
CA SER A 166 16.56 -4.07 -16.41
C SER A 166 15.33 -4.81 -16.95
N TYR A 167 14.21 -4.81 -16.24
CA TYR A 167 12.97 -5.43 -16.73
C TYR A 167 12.37 -4.68 -17.92
N ILE A 168 12.38 -3.34 -17.90
CA ILE A 168 11.91 -2.51 -19.01
C ILE A 168 12.68 -2.87 -20.28
N GLU A 169 14.01 -2.90 -20.20
CA GLU A 169 14.89 -3.12 -21.35
C GLU A 169 14.83 -4.56 -21.86
N GLN A 170 14.75 -5.55 -20.96
CA GLN A 170 14.50 -6.94 -21.35
C GLN A 170 13.15 -7.11 -22.06
N ASN A 171 12.10 -6.44 -21.57
CA ASN A 171 10.78 -6.51 -22.19
C ASN A 171 10.76 -5.91 -23.59
N ILE A 172 11.49 -4.80 -23.79
CA ILE A 172 11.71 -4.20 -25.09
C ILE A 172 12.46 -5.18 -25.99
N ALA A 173 13.64 -5.66 -25.57
CA ALA A 173 14.49 -6.54 -26.36
C ALA A 173 13.77 -7.81 -26.84
N GLN A 174 13.00 -8.47 -25.95
CA GLN A 174 12.23 -9.66 -26.29
C GLN A 174 11.14 -9.40 -27.34
N LYS A 175 10.53 -8.21 -27.31
CA LYS A 175 9.43 -7.83 -28.21
C LYS A 175 9.92 -7.13 -29.49
N THR A 176 11.16 -6.68 -29.54
CA THR A 176 11.77 -5.97 -30.69
C THR A 176 12.74 -6.84 -31.48
N ALA A 177 12.50 -8.14 -31.63
CA ALA A 177 13.34 -9.13 -32.32
C ALA A 177 13.77 -8.82 -33.79
N SER A 178 13.49 -7.61 -34.29
CA SER A 178 14.00 -7.03 -35.53
C SER A 178 15.21 -6.10 -35.28
N GLY A 179 16.34 -6.68 -34.85
CA GLY A 179 17.71 -6.25 -35.20
C GLY A 179 18.21 -4.81 -34.98
N LEU A 180 17.50 -3.91 -34.28
CA LEU A 180 17.86 -2.47 -34.22
C LEU A 180 17.81 -1.85 -32.80
N SER A 181 17.92 -2.66 -31.74
CA SER A 181 18.17 -2.14 -30.40
C SER A 181 19.67 -2.06 -30.13
N SER A 182 20.18 -0.86 -29.90
CA SER A 182 21.51 -0.67 -29.30
C SER A 182 21.60 -1.52 -28.04
N PRO A 183 22.70 -2.24 -27.80
CA PRO A 183 22.84 -3.07 -26.61
C PRO A 183 22.66 -2.21 -25.37
N PHE A 184 21.66 -2.54 -24.56
CA PHE A 184 21.46 -1.94 -23.25
C PHE A 184 22.70 -2.19 -22.39
N ASN A 185 23.41 -1.12 -22.04
CA ASN A 185 24.56 -1.20 -21.16
C ASN A 185 24.14 -0.81 -19.74
N ILE A 186 23.98 -1.82 -18.88
CA ILE A 186 23.56 -1.63 -17.49
C ILE A 186 24.59 -0.85 -16.66
N ASP A 187 25.88 -0.88 -17.03
CA ASP A 187 26.93 -0.18 -16.31
C ASP A 187 26.86 1.33 -16.52
N LEU A 188 26.40 1.79 -17.69
CA LEU A 188 26.13 3.21 -17.94
C LEU A 188 24.97 3.73 -17.06
N ILE A 189 23.97 2.88 -16.80
CA ILE A 189 22.87 3.23 -15.89
C ILE A 189 23.34 3.28 -14.44
N ARG A 190 24.21 2.35 -14.02
CA ARG A 190 24.80 2.38 -12.67
C ARG A 190 25.52 3.71 -12.43
N GLU A 191 26.33 4.16 -13.39
CA GLU A 191 27.04 5.45 -13.33
C GLU A 191 26.06 6.65 -13.33
N ALA A 192 24.99 6.57 -14.13
CA ALA A 192 23.96 7.61 -14.12
C ALA A 192 23.24 7.68 -12.76
N LEU A 193 22.91 6.53 -12.15
CA LEU A 193 22.21 6.46 -10.87
C LEU A 193 23.07 6.88 -9.68
N THR A 194 24.39 6.64 -9.69
CA THR A 194 25.29 7.15 -8.64
C THR A 194 25.38 8.68 -8.63
N SER A 195 25.06 9.33 -9.74
CA SER A 195 25.01 10.79 -9.88
C SER A 195 23.66 11.39 -9.47
N VAL A 196 22.64 10.57 -9.20
CA VAL A 196 21.30 11.02 -8.78
C VAL A 196 21.31 11.33 -7.28
N LYS A 197 20.84 12.53 -6.92
CA LYS A 197 20.67 12.91 -5.51
C LYS A 197 19.46 12.19 -4.90
N PRO A 198 19.53 11.81 -3.62
CA PRO A 198 18.37 11.30 -2.91
C PRO A 198 17.19 12.26 -2.99
N TYR A 199 15.99 11.71 -3.13
CA TYR A 199 14.71 12.40 -3.05
C TYR A 199 14.39 12.83 -1.61
#